data_AF-A0A502F700-F1
#
_entry.id   AF-A0A502F700-F1
#
_cell.length_a   1.000
_cell.length_b   1.000
_cell.length_c   1.000
_cell.angle_alpha   90.00
_cell.angle_beta   90.00
_cell.angle_gamma   90.00
#
_symmetry.space_group_name_H-M   'P 1'
#
loop_
_entity.id
_entity.type
_entity.pdbx_description
1 polymer ?
#
loop_
_entity_poly.entity_id
_entity_poly.type
_entity_poly.pdbx_seq_one_letter_code
_entity_poly.pdbx_strand_id
1 'polypeptide(L)'
;MHIPFRGGGPALSALLAQQVDFVVDALPVMLPQLRDGSIRALAVTSPERVALLPEVPTVSEAGVPGYATQNWYGLFAPARTPAPVVERLAAETARVVADPKCRRRLVELGVEPVGSGPAAFAA
;
A
#
# COMPACT_ATOMS: atom_id res chain seq x y z
N MET A 1 8.32 -0.87 -22.39
CA MET A 1 8.55 -2.32 -22.22
C MET A 1 8.44 -2.62 -20.74
N HIS A 2 7.64 -3.61 -20.32
CA HIS A 2 7.52 -4.00 -18.90
C HIS A 2 8.57 -5.07 -18.57
N ILE A 3 9.27 -4.92 -17.44
CA ILE A 3 10.26 -5.87 -16.93
C ILE A 3 9.71 -6.44 -15.62
N PRO A 4 9.27 -7.72 -15.58
CA PRO A 4 8.64 -8.28 -14.39
C PRO A 4 9.68 -8.69 -13.34
N PHE A 5 9.40 -8.37 -12.08
CA PHE A 5 10.17 -8.82 -10.92
C PHE A 5 9.31 -9.70 -10.01
N ARG A 6 9.95 -10.51 -9.15
CA ARG A 6 9.25 -11.38 -8.19
C ARG A 6 8.68 -10.64 -6.96
N GLY A 7 8.63 -9.31 -7.00
CA GLY A 7 8.15 -8.45 -5.92
C GLY A 7 8.93 -7.13 -5.85
N GLY A 8 8.51 -6.26 -4.93
CA GLY A 8 9.06 -4.90 -4.85
C GLY A 8 10.49 -4.80 -4.33
N GLY A 9 10.95 -5.74 -3.49
CA GLY A 9 12.35 -5.78 -3.04
C GLY A 9 13.35 -5.95 -4.20
N PRO A 10 13.19 -6.99 -5.04
CA PRO A 10 13.98 -7.14 -6.26
C PRO A 10 13.85 -5.97 -7.25
N ALA A 11 12.65 -5.40 -7.42
CA ALA A 11 12.44 -4.24 -8.30
C ALA A 11 13.20 -3.00 -7.80
N LEU A 12 13.16 -2.72 -6.50
CA LEU A 12 13.90 -1.63 -5.87
C LEU A 12 15.41 -1.82 -6.00
N SER A 13 15.91 -3.04 -5.83
CA SER A 13 17.32 -3.34 -6.01
C SER A 13 17.78 -3.08 -7.45
N ALA A 14 16.95 -3.44 -8.45
CA ALA A 14 17.23 -3.14 -9.85
C ALA A 14 17.22 -1.63 -10.14
N LEU A 15 16.31 -0.88 -9.54
CA LEU A 15 16.26 0.59 -9.65
C LEU A 15 17.52 1.24 -9.07
N LEU A 16 17.92 0.84 -7.87
CA LEU A 16 19.14 1.35 -7.20
C LEU A 16 20.41 0.98 -7.98
N ALA A 17 20.42 -0.17 -8.64
CA ALA A 17 21.50 -0.61 -9.52
C ALA A 17 21.43 0.00 -10.93
N GLN A 18 20.50 0.92 -11.19
CA GLN A 18 20.28 1.59 -12.48
C GLN A 18 20.03 0.61 -13.65
N GLN A 19 19.46 -0.56 -13.35
CA GLN A 19 19.07 -1.55 -14.36
C GLN A 19 17.71 -1.22 -14.98
N VAL A 20 16.90 -0.40 -14.31
CA VAL A 20 15.62 0.12 -14.77
C VAL A 20 15.52 1.60 -14.43
N ASP A 21 14.82 2.36 -15.27
CA ASP A 21 14.71 3.82 -15.11
C ASP A 21 13.66 4.23 -14.06
N PHE A 22 12.62 3.42 -13.89
CA PHE A 22 11.53 3.65 -12.95
C PHE A 22 10.83 2.36 -12.55
N VAL A 23 10.11 2.42 -11.42
CA VAL A 23 9.24 1.35 -10.92
C VAL A 23 7.92 1.95 -10.45
N VAL A 24 6.84 1.16 -10.48
CA VAL A 24 5.55 1.48 -9.87
C VAL A 24 5.30 0.42 -8.81
N ASP A 25 5.28 0.80 -7.54
CA ASP A 25 5.21 -0.15 -6.42
C ASP A 25 4.55 0.49 -5.19
N ALA A 26 4.30 -0.32 -4.16
CA ALA A 26 3.71 0.09 -2.90
C ALA A 26 4.67 0.97 -2.09
N LEU A 27 4.15 2.10 -1.60
CA LEU A 27 4.89 3.08 -0.81
C LEU A 27 5.69 2.49 0.37
N PRO A 28 5.18 1.53 1.18
CA PRO A 28 5.94 0.98 2.31
C PRO A 28 7.29 0.37 1.92
N VAL A 29 7.41 -0.19 0.71
CA VAL A 29 8.65 -0.79 0.20
C VAL A 29 9.66 0.29 -0.19
N MET A 30 9.19 1.40 -0.75
CA MET A 30 10.02 2.48 -1.28
C MET A 30 10.37 3.55 -0.24
N LEU A 31 9.57 3.65 0.83
CA LEU A 31 9.64 4.75 1.80
C LEU A 31 11.03 4.96 2.43
N PRO A 32 11.81 3.92 2.81
CA PRO A 32 13.15 4.14 3.35
C PRO A 32 14.07 4.83 2.33
N GLN A 33 14.08 4.38 1.08
CA GLN A 33 14.91 4.91 -0.01
C GLN A 33 14.43 6.28 -0.50
N LEU A 34 13.13 6.57 -0.38
CA LEU A 34 12.60 7.91 -0.60
C LEU A 34 13.08 8.89 0.49
N ARG A 35 13.12 8.45 1.75
CA ARG A 35 13.55 9.28 2.88
C ARG A 35 15.05 9.57 2.88
N ASP A 36 15.88 8.62 2.45
CA ASP A 36 17.33 8.81 2.34
C ASP A 36 17.76 9.52 1.03
N GLY A 37 16.82 9.71 0.10
CA GLY A 37 17.05 10.42 -1.17
C GLY A 37 17.76 9.58 -2.24
N SER A 38 17.94 8.28 -2.03
CA SER A 38 18.52 7.37 -3.03
C SER A 38 17.61 7.16 -4.24
N ILE A 39 16.30 7.37 -4.08
CA ILE A 39 15.32 7.43 -5.16
C ILE A 39 14.41 8.64 -4.98
N ARG A 40 13.71 9.06 -6.06
CA ARG A 40 12.68 10.11 -5.99
C ARG A 40 11.32 9.56 -6.38
N ALA A 41 10.27 10.04 -5.71
CA ALA A 41 8.89 9.79 -6.14
C ALA A 41 8.53 10.76 -7.28
N LEU A 42 7.92 10.23 -8.34
CA LEU A 42 7.44 11.03 -9.47
C LEU A 42 5.96 11.40 -9.32
N ALA A 43 5.15 10.44 -8.90
CA ALA A 43 3.73 10.59 -8.63
C ALA A 43 3.26 9.49 -7.67
N VAL A 44 2.13 9.71 -7.00
CA VAL A 44 1.39 8.68 -6.28
C VAL A 44 0.20 8.21 -7.12
N THR A 45 -0.10 6.91 -7.06
CA THR A 45 -1.20 6.32 -7.85
C THR A 45 -2.57 6.44 -7.19
N SER A 46 -2.61 6.84 -5.92
CA SER A 46 -3.84 7.05 -5.16
C SER A 46 -4.67 8.21 -5.74
N PRO A 47 -5.99 8.22 -5.51
CA PRO A 47 -6.88 9.30 -5.95
C PRO A 47 -6.45 10.67 -5.40
N GLU A 48 -5.88 10.66 -4.20
CA GLU A 48 -5.42 11.85 -3.49
C GLU A 48 -3.94 11.71 -3.13
N ARG A 49 -3.30 12.84 -2.84
CA ARG A 49 -1.91 12.86 -2.36
C ARG A 49 -1.80 12.14 -1.02
N VAL A 50 -0.67 11.47 -0.81
CA VAL A 50 -0.40 10.77 0.45
C VAL A 50 0.19 11.75 1.46
N ALA A 51 -0.30 11.76 2.69
CA ALA A 51 0.17 12.67 3.74
C ALA A 51 1.68 12.56 4.04
N LEU A 52 2.30 11.42 3.76
CA LEU A 52 3.76 11.23 3.90
C LEU A 52 4.58 11.87 2.77
N LEU A 53 3.95 12.24 1.66
CA LEU A 53 4.56 12.81 0.45
C LEU A 53 3.67 13.95 -0.12
N PRO A 54 3.36 14.99 0.68
CA PRO A 54 2.39 16.02 0.29
C PRO A 54 2.80 16.83 -0.96
N GLU A 55 4.09 16.91 -1.24
CA GLU A 55 4.66 17.56 -2.42
C GLU A 55 4.53 16.73 -3.69
N VAL A 56 4.39 15.40 -3.58
CA VAL A 56 4.31 14.49 -4.73
C VAL A 56 2.90 14.51 -5.31
N PRO A 57 2.71 14.81 -6.60
CA PRO A 57 1.40 14.86 -7.22
C PRO A 57 0.78 13.46 -7.36
N THR A 58 -0.54 13.40 -7.52
CA THR A 58 -1.17 12.18 -8.02
C THR A 58 -0.87 12.00 -9.51
N VAL A 59 -1.00 10.77 -10.03
CA VAL A 59 -0.91 10.52 -11.48
C VAL A 59 -2.00 11.31 -12.24
N SER A 60 -3.17 11.50 -11.64
CA SER A 60 -4.22 12.33 -12.22
C SER A 60 -3.83 13.80 -12.33
N GLU A 61 -3.19 14.36 -11.29
CA GLU A 61 -2.64 15.72 -11.31
C GLU A 61 -1.46 15.87 -12.29
N ALA A 62 -0.70 14.79 -12.49
CA ALA A 62 0.49 14.76 -13.35
C ALA A 62 0.17 14.58 -14.85
N GLY A 63 -1.11 14.57 -15.24
CA GLY A 63 -1.52 14.61 -16.64
C GLY A 63 -2.27 13.37 -17.16
N VAL A 64 -2.72 12.47 -16.29
CA VAL A 64 -3.59 11.33 -16.67
C VAL A 64 -4.93 11.40 -15.94
N PRO A 65 -5.87 12.27 -16.39
CA PRO A 65 -7.13 12.50 -15.68
C PRO A 65 -7.90 11.19 -15.40
N GLY A 66 -8.39 11.05 -14.17
CA GLY A 66 -9.18 9.89 -13.76
C GLY A 66 -8.35 8.66 -13.39
N TYR A 67 -7.01 8.73 -13.46
CA TYR A 67 -6.15 7.66 -12.96
C TYR A 67 -6.29 7.57 -11.43
N ALA A 68 -6.71 6.39 -10.96
CA ALA A 68 -6.81 6.08 -9.55
C ALA A 68 -6.59 4.57 -9.33
N THR A 69 -5.47 4.19 -8.73
CA THR A 69 -5.18 2.80 -8.36
C THR A 69 -4.55 2.75 -6.97
N GLN A 70 -5.16 1.97 -6.08
CA GLN A 70 -4.65 1.74 -4.72
C GLN A 70 -4.45 0.24 -4.49
N ASN A 71 -3.36 -0.08 -3.79
CA ASN A 71 -3.16 -1.42 -3.25
C ASN A 71 -3.82 -1.52 -1.88
N TRP A 72 -4.45 -2.67 -1.61
CA TRP A 72 -5.05 -2.99 -0.33
C TRP A 72 -4.52 -4.32 0.19
N TYR A 73 -4.57 -4.48 1.51
CA TYR A 73 -4.21 -5.70 2.20
C TYR A 73 -5.40 -6.17 3.03
N GLY A 74 -5.60 -7.47 3.10
CA GLY A 74 -6.66 -8.06 3.90
C GLY A 74 -6.34 -9.47 4.35
N LEU A 75 -7.17 -9.97 5.25
CA LEU A 75 -7.04 -11.31 5.81
C LEU A 75 -8.04 -12.26 5.15
N PHE A 76 -7.54 -13.38 4.65
CA PHE A 76 -8.35 -14.42 4.03
C PHE A 76 -8.29 -15.71 4.85
N ALA A 77 -9.40 -16.44 4.86
CA ALA A 77 -9.49 -17.77 5.44
C ALA A 77 -10.00 -18.77 4.37
N PRO A 78 -9.77 -20.09 4.52
CA PRO A 78 -10.33 -21.09 3.63
C PRO A 78 -11.85 -20.94 3.46
N ALA A 79 -12.37 -21.21 2.26
CA ALA A 79 -13.78 -20.95 1.90
C ALA A 79 -14.82 -21.60 2.83
N ARG A 80 -14.48 -22.69 3.51
CA ARG A 80 -15.37 -23.42 4.44
C ARG A 80 -15.06 -23.15 5.92
N THR A 81 -14.35 -22.08 6.23
CA THR A 81 -14.11 -21.66 7.61
C THR A 81 -15.45 -21.34 8.27
N PRO A 82 -15.78 -21.91 9.45
CA PRO A 82 -17.05 -21.65 10.12
C PRO A 82 -17.26 -20.16 10.39
N ALA A 83 -18.48 -19.67 10.19
CA ALA A 83 -18.83 -18.25 10.37
C ALA A 83 -18.40 -17.67 11.73
N PRO A 84 -18.58 -18.36 12.88
CA PRO A 84 -18.11 -17.83 14.17
C PRO A 84 -16.60 -17.59 14.25
N VAL A 85 -15.80 -18.34 13.48
CA VAL A 85 -14.34 -18.15 13.42
C VAL A 85 -14.01 -16.93 12.58
N VAL A 86 -14.68 -16.76 11.43
CA VAL A 86 -14.50 -15.58 10.56
C VAL A 86 -14.89 -14.30 11.29
N GLU A 87 -16.03 -14.31 11.98
CA GLU A 87 -16.53 -13.19 12.78
C GLU A 87 -15.55 -12.81 13.89
N ARG A 88 -15.02 -13.80 14.62
CA ARG A 88 -14.00 -13.56 15.64
C ARG A 88 -12.71 -12.98 15.05
N LEU A 89 -12.21 -13.54 13.95
CA LEU A 89 -11.01 -13.04 13.28
C LEU A 89 -11.20 -11.59 12.82
N ALA A 90 -12.34 -11.27 12.23
CA ALA A 90 -12.65 -9.91 11.81
C ALA A 90 -12.74 -8.94 13.01
N ALA A 91 -13.43 -9.35 14.09
CA ALA A 91 -13.56 -8.52 15.28
C ALA A 91 -12.21 -8.23 15.96
N GLU A 92 -11.36 -9.24 16.12
CA GLU A 92 -10.03 -9.04 16.69
C GLU A 92 -9.11 -8.24 15.75
N THR A 93 -9.19 -8.47 14.44
CA THR A 93 -8.43 -7.70 13.45
C THR A 93 -8.82 -6.22 13.50
N ALA A 94 -10.13 -5.91 13.54
CA ALA A 94 -10.62 -4.54 13.66
C ALA A 94 -10.12 -3.87 14.95
N ARG A 95 -10.12 -4.59 16.08
CA ARG A 95 -9.56 -4.08 17.36
C ARG A 95 -8.07 -3.78 17.26
N VAL A 96 -7.28 -4.69 16.68
CA VAL A 96 -5.83 -4.49 16.52
C VAL A 96 -5.55 -3.33 15.57
N VAL A 97 -6.25 -3.25 14.43
CA VAL A 97 -6.10 -2.14 13.48
C VAL A 97 -6.55 -0.81 14.08
N ALA A 98 -7.46 -0.81 15.07
CA ALA A 98 -7.86 0.38 15.80
C ALA A 98 -6.91 0.76 16.95
N ASP A 99 -6.06 -0.16 17.43
CA ASP A 99 -5.10 0.12 18.50
C ASP A 99 -4.17 1.29 18.13
N PRO A 100 -3.99 2.30 19.00
CA PRO A 100 -3.21 3.49 18.67
C PRO A 100 -1.76 3.21 18.26
N LYS A 101 -1.11 2.17 18.82
CA LYS A 101 0.25 1.80 18.44
C LYS A 101 0.26 1.18 17.05
N CYS A 102 -0.69 0.29 16.76
CA CYS A 102 -0.83 -0.31 15.43
C CYS A 102 -1.16 0.73 14.36
N ARG A 103 -2.17 1.59 14.60
CA ARG A 103 -2.57 2.68 13.69
C ARG A 103 -1.39 3.57 13.33
N ARG A 104 -0.67 4.04 14.33
CA ARG A 104 0.50 4.90 14.14
C ARG A 104 1.54 4.21 13.26
N ARG A 105 1.83 2.95 13.54
CA ARG A 105 2.81 2.18 12.77
C ARG A 105 2.38 2.00 11.31
N LEU A 106 1.11 1.74 11.05
CA LEU A 106 0.57 1.63 9.69
C LEU A 106 0.70 2.97 8.95
N VAL A 107 0.30 4.08 9.58
CA VAL A 107 0.40 5.42 9.01
C VAL A 107 1.86 5.81 8.74
N GLU A 108 2.79 5.50 9.64
CA GLU A 108 4.24 5.74 9.45
C GLU A 108 4.83 5.00 8.25
N LEU A 109 4.20 3.90 7.85
CA LEU A 109 4.54 3.09 6.68
C LEU A 109 3.78 3.52 5.42
N GLY A 110 2.85 4.47 5.52
CA GLY A 110 2.03 4.92 4.40
C GLY A 110 0.83 4.01 4.12
N VAL A 111 0.36 3.27 5.13
CA VAL A 111 -0.81 2.39 5.05
C VAL A 111 -1.96 3.02 5.80
N GLU A 112 -3.12 3.11 5.14
CA GLU A 112 -4.35 3.57 5.77
C GLU A 112 -5.06 2.42 6.53
N PRO A 113 -5.25 2.54 7.85
CA PRO A 113 -5.92 1.51 8.65
C PRO A 113 -7.45 1.56 8.49
N VAL A 114 -8.02 0.57 7.79
CA VAL A 114 -9.47 0.43 7.54
C VAL A 114 -10.16 -0.48 8.58
N GLY A 115 -9.77 -1.75 8.68
CA GLY A 115 -10.36 -2.71 9.63
C GLY A 115 -11.83 -3.06 9.34
N SER A 116 -12.19 -3.20 8.07
CA SER A 116 -13.57 -3.53 7.64
C SER A 116 -14.01 -4.93 8.09
N GLY A 117 -15.32 -5.10 8.27
CA GLY A 117 -15.92 -6.42 8.52
C GLY A 117 -16.02 -7.29 7.26
N PRO A 118 -16.29 -8.60 7.38
CA PRO A 118 -16.23 -9.54 6.25
C PRO A 118 -17.15 -9.17 5.08
N ALA A 119 -18.38 -8.71 5.38
CA ALA A 119 -19.33 -8.31 4.35
C ALA A 119 -18.86 -7.09 3.55
N ALA A 120 -18.30 -6.09 4.24
CA ALA A 120 -17.76 -4.89 3.60
C ALA A 120 -16.45 -5.15 2.85
N PHE A 121 -15.68 -6.16 3.28
CA PHE A 121 -14.44 -6.57 2.60
C PHE A 121 -14.68 -7.40 1.33
N ALA A 122 -15.83 -8.08 1.23
CA ALA A 122 -16.19 -8.89 0.07
C ALA A 122 -16.94 -8.12 -1.04
N ALA A 123 -17.31 -6.87 -0.78
CA ALA A 123 -18.00 -5.98 -1.73
C ALA A 123 -16.98 -5.22 -2.60
#